data_AF-A0A024QH93-F1
#
_entry.id   AF-A0A024QH93-F1
#
_cell.length_a   1.000
_cell.length_b   1.000
_cell.length_c   1.000
_cell.angle_alpha   90.00
_cell.angle_beta   90.00
_cell.angle_gamma   90.00
#
_symmetry.space_group_name_H-M   'P 1'
#
loop_
_entity.id
_entity.type
_entity.pdbx_description
1 polymer ?
#
loop_
_entity_poly.entity_id
_entity_poly.type
_entity_poly.pdbx_seq_one_letter_code
_entity_poly.pdbx_strand_id
1 'polypeptide(L)' 'MSRTVQTTCNNCGTEITLDFGNATYEEALVLIDKMDKSNRECPGWHVEIGGWKKRWNLDAAVKSAYANEERGK' A
#
# COMPACT_ATOMS: atom_id res chain seq x y z
N MET A 1 -0.61 16.04 7.81
CA MET A 1 -1.75 15.10 7.88
C MET A 1 -1.21 13.76 7.46
N SER A 2 -1.30 12.74 8.31
CA SER A 2 -0.88 11.39 7.94
C SER A 2 -1.75 10.88 6.78
N ARG A 3 -1.11 10.40 5.71
CA ARG A 3 -1.79 9.86 4.53
C ARG A 3 -2.01 8.37 4.72
N THR A 4 -3.24 7.99 5.05
CA THR A 4 -3.65 6.59 5.16
C THR A 4 -4.55 6.18 4.01
N VAL A 5 -4.42 4.94 3.55
CA VAL A 5 -5.31 4.34 2.56
C VAL A 5 -5.61 2.90 2.92
N GLN A 6 -6.86 2.50 2.76
CA GLN A 6 -7.26 1.10 2.92
C GLN A 6 -7.08 0.36 1.60
N THR A 7 -6.55 -0.86 1.68
CA THR A 7 -6.43 -1.77 0.54
C THR A 7 -6.79 -3.18 0.94
N THR A 8 -7.32 -3.94 0.00
CA THR A 8 -7.87 -5.28 0.25
C THR A 8 -7.01 -6.32 -0.46
N CYS A 9 -6.76 -7.43 0.21
CA CYS A 9 -6.08 -8.58 -0.38
C CYS A 9 -7.00 -9.23 -1.41
N ASN A 10 -6.56 -9.31 -2.66
CA ASN A 10 -7.31 -9.94 -3.75
C ASN A 10 -7.49 -11.46 -3.59
N ASN A 11 -6.77 -12.10 -2.66
CA ASN A 11 -6.83 -13.54 -2.44
C ASN A 11 -7.75 -13.97 -1.29
N CYS A 12 -7.65 -13.30 -0.13
CA CYS A 12 -8.40 -13.68 1.07
C CYS A 12 -9.37 -12.59 1.55
N GLY A 13 -9.45 -11.44 0.86
CA GLY A 13 -10.35 -10.35 1.21
C GLY A 13 -9.96 -9.56 2.46
N THR A 14 -8.80 -9.83 3.06
CA THR A 14 -8.33 -9.09 4.24
C THR A 14 -8.02 -7.64 3.89
N GLU A 15 -8.62 -6.72 4.63
CA GLU A 15 -8.37 -5.29 4.53
C GLU A 15 -7.19 -4.90 5.44
N ILE A 16 -6.30 -4.09 4.91
CA ILE A 16 -5.19 -3.48 5.65
C ILE A 16 -5.19 -1.98 5.42
N THR A 17 -4.67 -1.25 6.40
CA THR A 17 -4.42 0.19 6.28
C THR A 17 -2.94 0.41 6.01
N LEU A 18 -2.62 1.07 4.90
CA LEU A 18 -1.29 1.58 4.61
C LEU A 18 -1.20 3.01 5.14
N ASP A 19 -0.21 3.29 5.96
CA ASP A 19 0.13 4.64 6.41
C ASP A 19 1.42 5.09 5.73
N PHE A 20 1.32 6.16 4.93
CA PHE A 20 2.45 6.82 4.28
C PHE A 20 2.94 8.04 5.08
N GLY A 21 2.36 8.33 6.24
CA GLY A 21 2.72 9.48 7.07
C GLY A 21 2.71 10.79 6.28
N ASN A 22 3.85 11.50 6.31
CA ASN A 22 4.06 12.74 5.56
C ASN A 22 4.83 12.54 4.24
N ALA A 23 5.01 11.29 3.78
CA ALA A 23 5.74 10.99 2.56
C ALA A 23 5.11 11.71 1.35
N THR A 24 5.94 12.09 0.39
CA THR A 24 5.55 12.51 -0.95
C THR A 24 5.11 11.31 -1.80
N TYR A 25 4.50 11.57 -2.97
CA TYR A 25 4.11 10.52 -3.90
C TYR A 25 5.28 9.61 -4.29
N GLU A 26 6.44 10.20 -4.61
CA GLU A 26 7.64 9.46 -4.98
C GLU A 26 8.18 8.61 -3.82
N GLU A 27 8.18 9.15 -2.60
CA GLU A 27 8.57 8.39 -1.40
C GLU A 27 7.59 7.24 -1.11
N ALA A 28 6.29 7.46 -1.33
CA ALA A 28 5.29 6.41 -1.19
C ALA A 28 5.50 5.26 -2.18
N LEU A 29 5.90 5.56 -3.43
CA LEU A 29 6.28 4.53 -4.42
C LEU A 29 7.48 3.69 -3.95
N VAL A 30 8.49 4.34 -3.37
CA VAL A 30 9.65 3.63 -2.79
C VAL A 30 9.25 2.78 -1.59
N LEU A 31 8.34 3.27 -0.74
CA LEU A 31 7.83 2.53 0.40
C LEU A 31 7.08 1.25 -0.03
N ILE A 32 6.20 1.34 -1.03
CA ILE A 32 5.48 0.15 -1.51
C ILE A 32 6.38 -0.85 -2.24
N ASP A 33 7.46 -0.41 -2.89
CA ASP A 33 8.46 -1.32 -3.50
C ASP A 33 9.25 -2.07 -2.41
N LYS A 34 9.62 -1.38 -1.33
CA LYS A 34 10.23 -2.02 -0.16
C LYS A 34 9.26 -3.00 0.51
N MET A 35 7.98 -2.64 0.59
CA MET A 35 6.94 -3.53 1.12
C MET A 35 6.81 -4.80 0.28
N ASP A 36 6.82 -4.68 -1.05
CA ASP A 36 6.77 -5.83 -1.97
C ASP A 36 7.91 -6.82 -1.72
N LYS A 37 9.11 -6.32 -1.41
CA LYS A 37 10.29 -7.16 -1.16
C LYS A 37 10.39 -7.68 0.27
N SER A 38 9.49 -7.27 1.17
CA SER A 38 9.52 -7.66 2.58
C SER A 38 8.57 -8.81 2.87
N ASN A 39 9.05 -9.79 3.64
CA ASN A 39 8.17 -10.80 4.22
C ASN A 39 7.30 -10.12 5.28
N ARG A 40 5.99 -10.25 5.16
CA ARG A 40 5.04 -9.77 6.17
C ARG A 40 3.89 -10.74 6.32
N GLU A 41 3.35 -10.76 7.52
CA GLU A 41 2.15 -11.52 7.86
C GLU A 41 0.92 -10.81 7.32
N CYS A 42 0.15 -11.52 6.49
CA CYS A 42 -1.22 -11.13 6.23
C CYS A 42 -2.01 -11.35 7.53
N PRO A 43 -2.79 -10.37 8.03
CA PRO A 43 -3.63 -10.55 9.22
C PRO A 43 -4.62 -11.73 9.08
N GLY A 44 -4.87 -12.15 7.84
CA GLY A 44 -5.77 -13.22 7.45
C GLY A 44 -5.09 -14.58 7.21
N TRP A 45 -4.18 -15.04 8.08
CA TRP A 45 -3.81 -16.47 8.21
C TRP A 45 -2.60 -17.01 7.41
N HIS A 46 -1.71 -16.17 6.87
CA HIS A 46 -0.46 -16.67 6.26
C HIS A 46 0.67 -15.64 6.20
N VAL A 47 1.92 -16.10 6.41
CA VAL A 47 3.13 -15.33 6.07
C VAL A 47 3.25 -15.31 4.55
N GLU A 48 3.15 -14.12 3.95
CA GLU A 48 3.47 -13.97 2.54
C GLU A 48 4.98 -13.82 2.41
N ILE A 49 5.63 -14.87 1.91
CA ILE A 49 7.05 -14.85 1.53
C ILE A 49 7.12 -14.29 0.11
N GLY A 50 7.36 -12.98 -0.01
CA GLY A 50 7.54 -12.27 -1.28
C GLY A 50 6.48 -11.22 -1.61
N GLY A 51 6.39 -10.91 -2.92
CA GLY A 51 5.75 -9.72 -3.51
C GLY A 51 4.32 -9.41 -3.09
N TRP A 52 4.13 -8.54 -2.09
CA TRP A 52 2.83 -8.02 -1.66
C TRP A 52 2.00 -7.39 -2.79
N LYS A 53 2.62 -6.80 -3.82
CA LYS A 53 1.91 -6.26 -4.99
C LYS A 53 1.11 -7.30 -5.77
N LYS A 54 1.44 -8.58 -5.63
CA LYS A 54 0.66 -9.69 -6.23
C LYS A 54 -0.71 -9.86 -5.58
N ARG A 55 -0.85 -9.46 -4.31
CA ARG A 55 -2.09 -9.63 -3.54
C ARG A 55 -2.82 -8.32 -3.30
N TRP A 56 -2.09 -7.25 -3.02
CA TRP A 56 -2.64 -5.92 -2.79
C TRP A 56 -2.27 -5.02 -3.95
N ASN A 57 -3.24 -4.25 -4.45
CA ASN A 57 -2.95 -3.25 -5.47
C ASN A 57 -2.35 -2.00 -4.82
N LEU A 58 -1.07 -2.08 -4.46
CA LEU A 58 -0.36 -1.02 -3.73
C LEU A 58 -0.21 0.25 -4.59
N ASP A 59 -0.01 0.11 -5.89
CA ASP A 59 0.10 1.25 -6.81
C ASP A 59 -1.22 2.03 -6.92
N ALA A 60 -2.37 1.34 -6.98
CA ALA A 60 -3.68 1.99 -6.92
C ALA A 60 -3.93 2.63 -5.55
N ALA A 61 -3.47 2.01 -4.47
CA ALA A 61 -3.60 2.56 -3.12
C ALA A 61 -2.80 3.87 -2.99
N VAL A 62 -1.57 3.92 -3.50
CA VAL A 62 -0.78 5.16 -3.57
C VAL A 62 -1.49 6.18 -4.45
N LYS A 63 -1.92 5.85 -5.67
CA LYS A 63 -2.68 6.81 -6.50
C LYS A 63 -3.91 7.36 -5.78
N SER A 64 -4.66 6.52 -5.07
CA SER A 64 -5.83 6.96 -4.29
C SER A 64 -5.45 7.89 -3.13
N ALA A 65 -4.34 7.62 -2.44
CA ALA A 65 -3.87 8.45 -1.34
C ALA A 65 -3.42 9.85 -1.79
N TYR A 66 -2.97 9.97 -3.05
CA TYR A 66 -2.40 11.21 -3.62
C TYR A 66 -3.26 11.83 -4.73
N ALA A 67 -4.44 11.26 -5.05
CA ALA A 67 -5.32 11.73 -6.13
C ALA A 67 -5.75 13.21 -5.99
N ASN A 68 -5.76 13.74 -4.76
CA ASN A 68 -6.07 15.14 -4.48
C ASN A 68 -4.87 16.09 -4.66
N GLU A 69 -3.62 15.61 -4.64
CA GLU A 69 -2.43 16.44 -4.90
C GLU A 69 -2.22 16.71 -6.39
N GLU A 70 -2.71 15.83 -7.27
CA GLU A 70 -2.64 16.03 -8.73
C GLU A 70 -3.71 17.00 -9.28
N ARG A 71 -4.77 17.29 -8.51
CA ARG A 71 -5.85 18.24 -8.90
C ARG A 71 -5.57 19.71 -8.55
N GLY A 72 -4.41 20.00 -7.95
CA GLY A 72 -4.03 21.34 -7.49
C GLY A 72 -3.03 22.09 -8.38
N LYS A 73 -2.71 21.59 -9.58
CA LYS A 73 -1.88 22.29 -10.57
C LYS A 73 -2.72 22.91 -11.68
#